data_AF-A0A2A2LLV8-F1
#
_entry.id   AF-A0A2A2LLV8-F1
#
_cell.length_a   1.000
_cell.length_b   1.000
_cell.length_c   1.000
_cell.angle_alpha   90.00
_cell.angle_beta   90.00
_cell.angle_gamma   90.00
#
_symmetry.space_group_name_H-M   'P 1'
#
loop_
_entity.id
_entity.type
_entity.pdbx_description
1 polymer ?
#
loop_
_entity_poly.entity_id
_entity_poly.type
_entity_poly.pdbx_seq_one_letter_code
_entity_poly.pdbx_strand_id
1 'polypeptide(L)'
;MMGFDCGHVLPSSLRGSNSQDNLYCQNAEINQMMCYTIEKDLNKLLMESVKESDHAGSKVKMQFLAEFNYDNPDFPTIPSSINYGYRLFRGNRVRFETTFNLPNPPS
;
A
#
# COMPACT_ATOMS: atom_id res chain seq x y z
N MET A 1 11.52 -19.68 10.68
CA MET A 1 12.42 -18.93 9.78
C MET A 1 11.66 -17.70 9.37
N MET A 2 12.06 -16.52 9.83
CA MET A 2 11.55 -15.26 9.28
C MET A 2 12.58 -14.78 8.28
N GLY A 3 12.13 -14.52 7.06
CA GLY A 3 12.93 -14.25 5.87
C GLY A 3 12.20 -13.22 5.01
N PHE A 4 12.54 -13.16 3.73
CA PHE A 4 11.74 -12.42 2.76
C PHE A 4 10.48 -13.18 2.34
N ASP A 5 9.45 -12.41 1.97
CA ASP A 5 8.17 -12.81 1.42
C ASP A 5 7.84 -11.95 0.19
N CYS A 6 6.78 -12.31 -0.54
CA CYS A 6 6.26 -11.53 -1.65
C CYS A 6 5.30 -10.45 -1.12
N GLY A 7 5.81 -9.21 -1.01
CA GLY A 7 5.01 -8.04 -0.68
C GLY A 7 4.24 -7.51 -1.89
N HIS A 8 3.03 -7.00 -1.66
CA HIS A 8 2.26 -6.30 -2.69
C HIS A 8 2.52 -4.79 -2.63
N VAL A 9 2.77 -4.18 -3.79
CA VAL A 9 2.92 -2.71 -3.90
C VAL A 9 1.58 -2.03 -3.62
N LEU A 10 0.56 -2.38 -4.41
CA LEU A 10 -0.84 -2.13 -4.10
C LEU A 10 -1.42 -3.39 -3.43
N PRO A 11 -1.92 -3.30 -2.20
CA PRO A 11 -2.58 -4.39 -1.48
C PRO A 11 -3.67 -5.10 -2.28
N SER A 12 -3.78 -6.42 -2.14
CA SER A 12 -4.89 -7.21 -2.70
C SER A 12 -6.27 -6.75 -2.18
N SER A 13 -6.32 -6.31 -0.92
CA SER A 13 -7.50 -5.71 -0.28
C SER A 13 -7.97 -4.42 -0.98
N LEU A 14 -7.07 -3.74 -1.70
CA LEU A 14 -7.33 -2.58 -2.54
C LEU A 14 -7.34 -2.92 -4.04
N ARG A 15 -7.57 -4.19 -4.37
CA ARG A 15 -7.59 -4.77 -5.73
C ARG A 15 -6.23 -4.81 -6.43
N GLY A 16 -5.15 -4.84 -5.68
CA GLY A 16 -3.83 -5.21 -6.19
C GLY A 16 -3.83 -6.60 -6.83
N SER A 17 -3.06 -6.76 -7.90
CA SER A 17 -2.89 -8.02 -8.62
C SER A 17 -1.67 -8.80 -8.12
N ASN A 18 -1.62 -10.09 -8.43
CA ASN A 18 -0.43 -10.93 -8.24
C ASN A 18 0.52 -10.86 -9.46
N SER A 19 0.44 -9.79 -10.26
CA SER A 19 1.36 -9.58 -11.37
C SER A 19 2.72 -9.15 -10.85
N GLN A 20 3.79 -9.53 -11.57
CA GLN A 20 5.16 -9.19 -11.21
C GLN A 20 5.36 -7.69 -10.96
N ASP A 21 4.70 -6.82 -11.74
CA ASP A 21 4.77 -5.36 -11.57
C ASP A 21 4.20 -4.83 -10.25
N ASN A 22 3.42 -5.65 -9.54
CA ASN A 22 2.81 -5.31 -8.25
C ASN A 22 3.44 -6.09 -7.08
N LEU A 23 4.52 -6.83 -7.31
CA LEU A 23 5.17 -7.65 -6.31
C LEU A 23 6.62 -7.21 -6.09
N TYR A 24 7.07 -7.29 -4.83
CA TYR A 24 8.45 -7.03 -4.47
C TYR A 24 8.91 -7.91 -3.30
N CYS A 25 10.23 -8.03 -3.15
CA CYS A 25 10.83 -8.77 -2.05
C CYS A 25 10.72 -7.96 -0.75
N GLN A 26 9.95 -8.44 0.21
CA GLN A 26 9.65 -7.72 1.45
C GLN A 26 9.95 -8.58 2.67
N ASN A 27 10.50 -7.99 3.72
CA ASN A 27 10.67 -8.64 5.00
C ASN A 27 9.32 -9.19 5.50
N ALA A 28 9.27 -10.48 5.85
CA ALA A 28 8.02 -11.16 6.19
C ALA A 28 7.29 -10.56 7.40
N GLU A 29 8.01 -10.08 8.42
CA GLU A 29 7.41 -9.46 9.60
C GLU A 29 6.75 -8.12 9.23
N ILE A 30 7.44 -7.33 8.40
CA ILE A 30 6.89 -6.08 7.88
C ILE A 30 5.69 -6.34 6.97
N ASN A 31 5.76 -7.35 6.09
CA ASN A 31 4.65 -7.72 5.20
C ASN A 31 3.38 -8.06 6.02
N GLN A 32 3.53 -8.88 7.06
CA GLN A 32 2.43 -9.22 7.96
C GLN A 32 1.89 -8.00 8.71
N MET A 33 2.77 -7.16 9.27
CA MET A 33 2.37 -5.93 9.95
C MET A 33 1.56 -5.01 9.03
N MET A 34 2.01 -4.84 7.79
CA MET A 34 1.36 -3.99 6.79
C MET A 34 -0.07 -4.49 6.50
N CYS A 35 -0.22 -5.80 6.28
CA CYS A 35 -1.52 -6.46 6.07
C CYS A 35 -2.49 -6.23 7.25
N TYR A 36 -2.03 -6.43 8.49
CA TYR A 36 -2.93 -6.40 9.66
C TYR A 36 -3.28 -5.01 10.18
N THR A 37 -2.48 -4.00 9.88
CA THR A 37 -2.70 -2.62 10.36
C THR A 37 -3.09 -1.69 9.22
N ILE A 38 -2.14 -1.36 8.35
CA ILE A 38 -2.29 -0.31 7.35
C ILE A 38 -3.33 -0.68 6.30
N GLU A 39 -3.22 -1.87 5.70
CA GLU A 39 -4.16 -2.29 4.65
C GLU A 39 -5.60 -2.38 5.15
N LYS A 40 -5.76 -2.93 6.36
CA LYS A 40 -7.07 -3.08 7.00
C LYS A 40 -7.76 -1.74 7.22
N ASP A 41 -7.03 -0.75 7.74
CA ASP A 41 -7.58 0.57 8.00
C ASP A 41 -7.87 1.34 6.71
N LEU A 42 -6.98 1.25 5.70
CA LEU A 42 -7.22 1.84 4.38
C LEU A 42 -8.44 1.24 3.68
N ASN A 43 -8.60 -0.09 3.73
CA ASN A 43 -9.76 -0.77 3.15
C ASN A 43 -11.06 -0.32 3.85
N LYS A 44 -11.04 -0.22 5.18
CA LYS A 44 -12.19 0.30 5.94
C LYS A 44 -12.58 1.72 5.49
N LEU A 45 -11.61 2.63 5.39
CA LEU A 45 -11.83 4.01 4.93
C LEU A 45 -12.40 4.07 3.49
N LEU A 46 -11.89 3.23 2.59
CA LEU A 46 -12.38 3.13 1.22
C LEU A 46 -13.84 2.63 1.20
N MET A 47 -14.14 1.58 1.95
CA MET A 47 -15.49 0.99 2.01
C MET A 47 -16.52 1.96 2.62
N GLU A 48 -16.16 2.69 3.66
CA GLU A 48 -17.00 3.75 4.23
C GLU A 48 -17.25 4.87 3.22
N SER A 49 -16.21 5.30 2.50
CA SER A 49 -16.33 6.31 1.46
C SER A 49 -17.20 5.86 0.28
N VAL A 50 -17.09 4.60 -0.14
CA VAL A 50 -17.94 4.02 -1.19
C VAL A 50 -19.40 4.01 -0.74
N LYS A 51 -19.69 3.54 0.47
CA LYS A 51 -21.05 3.53 1.03
C LYS A 51 -21.66 4.93 1.06
N GLU A 52 -20.94 5.93 1.56
CA GLU A 52 -21.42 7.32 1.56
C GLU A 52 -21.66 7.86 0.14
N SER A 53 -20.87 7.38 -0.83
CA SER A 53 -20.92 7.84 -2.21
C SER A 53 -22.10 7.27 -2.99
N ASP A 54 -22.48 6.01 -2.72
CA ASP A 54 -23.65 5.35 -3.32
C ASP A 54 -24.94 6.10 -2.96
N HIS A 55 -25.03 6.60 -1.72
CA HIS A 55 -26.15 7.43 -1.27
C HIS A 55 -26.22 8.80 -1.96
N ALA A 56 -25.10 9.29 -2.52
CA ALA A 56 -25.00 10.62 -3.11
C ALA A 56 -24.77 10.63 -4.62
N GLY A 57 -24.71 9.47 -5.27
CA GLY A 57 -24.45 9.34 -6.71
C GLY A 57 -23.08 9.84 -7.16
N SER A 58 -22.09 9.94 -6.26
CA SER A 58 -20.76 10.48 -6.56
C SER A 58 -19.72 9.37 -6.75
N LYS A 59 -18.81 9.48 -7.71
CA LYS A 59 -17.71 8.49 -7.86
C LYS A 59 -16.62 8.70 -6.80
N VAL A 60 -16.12 7.59 -6.27
CA VAL A 60 -14.92 7.53 -5.43
C VAL A 60 -13.72 7.14 -6.30
N LYS A 61 -12.62 7.86 -6.16
CA LYS A 61 -11.35 7.57 -6.84
C LYS A 61 -10.24 7.52 -5.80
N MET A 62 -9.40 6.49 -5.85
CA MET A 62 -8.16 6.45 -5.09
C MET A 62 -6.99 6.71 -6.04
N GLN A 63 -6.07 7.55 -5.63
CA GLN A 63 -4.73 7.66 -6.21
C GLN A 63 -3.73 7.07 -5.24
N PHE A 64 -2.70 6.45 -5.80
CA PHE A 64 -1.67 5.75 -5.07
C PHE A 64 -0.31 6.05 -5.73
N LEU A 65 0.71 6.17 -4.90
CA LEU A 65 2.10 6.30 -5.30
C LEU A 65 2.95 5.41 -4.38
N ALA A 66 3.92 4.71 -4.96
CA ALA A 66 4.94 3.98 -4.23
C ALA A 66 6.31 4.32 -4.83
N GLU A 67 7.26 4.71 -3.99
CA GLU A 67 8.65 4.98 -4.39
C GLU A 67 9.58 4.06 -3.61
N PHE A 68 10.41 3.31 -4.35
CA PHE A 68 11.32 2.33 -3.80
C PHE A 68 12.71 2.94 -3.62
N ASN A 69 13.28 2.75 -2.44
CA ASN A 69 14.66 3.14 -2.15
C ASN A 69 15.55 1.90 -2.15
N TYR A 70 16.72 1.96 -2.80
CA TYR A 70 17.65 0.84 -2.95
C TYR A 70 19.03 1.23 -2.40
N ASP A 71 19.07 1.53 -1.09
CA ASP A 71 20.27 2.07 -0.45
C ASP A 71 21.15 0.98 0.20
N ASN A 72 20.77 -0.30 0.07
CA ASN A 72 21.52 -1.43 0.60
C ASN A 72 22.43 -2.03 -0.49
N PRO A 73 23.76 -1.82 -0.43
CA PRO A 73 24.68 -2.32 -1.43
C PRO A 73 24.83 -3.86 -1.42
N ASP A 74 24.53 -4.51 -0.29
CA ASP A 74 24.60 -5.97 -0.18
C ASP A 74 23.40 -6.65 -0.86
N PHE A 75 22.28 -5.92 -1.00
CA PHE A 75 21.04 -6.42 -1.62
C PHE A 75 20.47 -5.40 -2.62
N PRO A 76 21.18 -5.12 -3.74
CA PRO A 76 20.83 -4.02 -4.64
C PRO A 76 19.51 -4.21 -5.40
N THR A 77 18.94 -5.42 -5.39
CA THR A 77 17.65 -5.75 -6.01
C THR A 77 16.49 -5.74 -5.01
N ILE A 78 16.78 -5.56 -3.71
CA ILE A 78 15.78 -5.52 -2.64
C ILE A 78 15.69 -4.08 -2.14
N PRO A 79 14.50 -3.47 -2.13
CA PRO A 79 14.36 -2.11 -1.63
C PRO A 79 14.67 -2.09 -0.12
N SER A 80 15.41 -1.08 0.35
CA SER A 80 15.65 -0.83 1.77
C SER A 80 14.43 -0.23 2.46
N SER A 81 13.58 0.48 1.71
CA SER A 81 12.29 1.00 2.16
C SER A 81 11.39 1.37 0.99
N ILE A 82 10.10 1.58 1.28
CA ILE A 82 9.11 2.08 0.33
C ILE A 82 8.42 3.31 0.92
N ASN A 83 8.37 4.40 0.17
CA ASN A 83 7.53 5.56 0.50
C ASN A 83 6.18 5.39 -0.16
N TYR A 84 5.12 5.35 0.65
CA TYR A 84 3.76 5.22 0.19
C TYR A 84 3.01 6.54 0.29
N GLY A 85 2.17 6.80 -0.71
CA GLY A 85 1.21 7.90 -0.70
C GLY A 85 -0.16 7.43 -1.18
N TYR A 86 -1.19 7.68 -0.38
CA TYR A 86 -2.59 7.38 -0.73
C TYR A 86 -3.41 8.66 -0.68
N ARG A 87 -4.24 8.87 -1.70
CA ARG A 87 -5.19 9.99 -1.75
C ARG A 87 -6.55 9.52 -2.23
N LEU A 88 -7.57 9.74 -1.42
CA LEU A 88 -8.95 9.38 -1.70
C LEU A 88 -9.76 10.61 -2.10
N PHE A 89 -10.46 10.50 -3.23
CA PHE A 89 -11.29 11.56 -3.79
C PHE A 89 -12.74 11.14 -3.80
N ARG A 90 -13.61 12.14 -3.60
CA ARG A 90 -15.05 12.06 -3.88
C ARG A 90 -15.42 13.21 -4.80
N GLY A 91 -15.77 12.87 -6.04
CA GLY A 91 -15.78 13.87 -7.12
C GLY A 91 -14.40 14.53 -7.25
N ASN A 92 -14.35 15.85 -7.14
CA ASN A 92 -13.10 16.64 -7.25
C ASN A 92 -12.49 17.02 -5.88
N ARG A 93 -13.05 16.53 -4.76
CA ARG A 93 -12.57 16.87 -3.42
C ARG A 93 -11.76 15.73 -2.82
N VAL A 94 -10.61 16.06 -2.25
CA VAL A 94 -9.83 15.14 -1.42
C VAL A 94 -10.58 14.93 -0.10
N ARG A 95 -10.78 13.67 0.27
CA ARG A 95 -11.43 13.26 1.52
C ARG A 95 -10.42 12.75 2.54
N PHE A 96 -9.39 12.08 2.05
CA PHE A 96 -8.34 11.49 2.87
C PHE A 96 -7.03 11.51 2.09
N GLU A 97 -5.95 11.78 2.81
CA GLU A 97 -4.59 11.72 2.31
C GLU A 97 -3.68 11.20 3.42
N THR A 98 -2.78 10.29 3.09
CA THR A 98 -1.72 9.86 3.99
C THR A 98 -0.45 9.53 3.22
N THR A 99 0.68 9.71 3.88
CA THR A 99 1.99 9.27 3.41
C THR A 99 2.74 8.62 4.56
N PHE A 100 3.53 7.59 4.27
CA PHE A 100 4.39 6.96 5.25
C PHE A 100 5.57 6.26 4.58
N ASN A 101 6.68 6.14 5.32
CA ASN A 101 7.80 5.29 4.92
C ASN A 101 7.64 3.92 5.58
N LEU A 102 7.79 2.86 4.79
CA LEU A 102 7.80 1.48 5.25
C LEU A 102 9.23 0.94 5.15
N PRO A 103 9.93 0.75 6.28
CA PRO A 103 11.24 0.11 6.29
C PRO A 103 11.16 -1.33 5.79
N ASN A 104 12.16 -1.77 5.04
CA ASN A 104 12.29 -3.15 4.57
C ASN A 104 13.66 -3.72 4.98
N PRO A 105 13.87 -3.94 6.29
CA PRO A 105 15.17 -4.40 6.79
C PRO A 105 15.47 -5.81 6.26
N PRO A 106 16.76 -6.12 6.00
CA PRO A 106 17.16 -7.48 5.70
C PRO A 106 16.76 -8.41 6.85
N SER A 107 16.29 -9.61 6.50
CA SER A 107 15.91 -10.66 7.47
C SER A 107 17.10 -11.47 7.97
#